data_AF-A0AAJ2CL51-F1
#
_entry.id   AF-A0AAJ2CL51-F1
#
_cell.length_a   1.000
_cell.length_b   1.000
_cell.length_c   1.000
_cell.angle_alpha   90.00
_cell.angle_beta   90.00
_cell.angle_gamma   90.00
#
_symmetry.space_group_name_H-M   'P 1'
#
loop_
_entity.id
_entity.type
_entity.pdbx_description
1 polymer ?
#
loop_
_entity_poly.entity_id
_entity_poly.type
_entity_poly.pdbx_seq_one_letter_code
_entity_poly.pdbx_strand_id
1 'polypeptide(L)'
;MYEIFQLIHKTLFFVVIILGLIVLVRAAMGLTSKSEFTDTDRKLGLFFLISNHTQLLIGLVLYLFLSPFGIKAFTDFGSEVMKIAEYRKIAVEHIFTNIIAIALITVGYSKNKRATDAIVRHKNALIFFGLGLILLLSRIPWDKL
;
A
#
# COMPACT_ATOMS: atom_id res chain seq x y z
N MET A 1 20.47 11.57 5.94
CA MET A 1 19.01 11.60 6.22
C MET A 1 18.22 10.79 5.20
N TYR A 2 18.45 10.96 3.89
CA TYR A 2 17.78 10.16 2.85
C TYR A 2 17.88 8.64 3.07
N GLU A 3 19.09 8.10 3.23
CA GLU A 3 19.31 6.65 3.39
C GLU A 3 18.57 6.04 4.59
N ILE A 4 18.51 6.77 5.71
CA ILE A 4 17.79 6.34 6.92
C ILE A 4 16.29 6.23 6.63
N PHE A 5 15.69 7.26 6.01
CA PHE A 5 14.27 7.23 5.65
C PHE A 5 13.98 6.16 4.59
N GLN A 6 14.87 5.97 3.62
CA GLN A 6 14.76 4.93 2.61
C GLN A 6 14.80 3.54 3.24
N LEU A 7 15.72 3.29 4.17
CA LEU A 7 15.82 2.04 4.91
C LEU A 7 14.54 1.75 5.71
N ILE A 8 14.02 2.76 6.42
CA ILE A 8 12.76 2.63 7.18
C ILE A 8 11.60 2.32 6.24
N HIS A 9 11.47 3.06 5.12
CA HIS A 9 10.41 2.84 4.13
C HIS A 9 10.48 1.45 3.50
N LYS A 10 11.68 0.97 3.15
CA LYS A 10 11.89 -0.39 2.64
C LYS A 10 11.53 -1.45 3.67
N THR A 11 11.92 -1.24 4.92
CA THR A 11 11.65 -2.21 6.01
C THR A 11 10.16 -2.29 6.31
N LEU A 12 9.49 -1.15 6.40
CA LEU A 12 8.05 -1.07 6.66
C LEU A 12 7.23 -1.67 5.51
N PHE A 13 7.70 -1.58 4.27
CA PHE A 13 7.07 -2.25 3.14
C PHE A 13 6.94 -3.77 3.33
N PHE A 14 7.94 -4.45 3.89
CA PHE A 14 7.82 -5.89 4.18
C PHE A 14 6.72 -6.18 5.20
N VAL A 15 6.54 -5.30 6.20
CA VAL A 15 5.43 -5.39 7.16
C VAL A 15 4.09 -5.21 6.44
N VAL A 16 3.99 -4.26 5.50
CA VAL A 16 2.79 -4.06 4.66
C VAL A 16 2.45 -5.33 3.89
N ILE A 17 3.42 -5.95 3.20
CA ILE A 17 3.19 -7.20 2.45
C ILE A 17 2.72 -8.31 3.38
N ILE A 18 3.45 -8.56 4.48
CA ILE A 18 3.16 -9.67 5.37
C ILE A 18 1.74 -9.54 5.93
N LEU A 19 1.37 -8.36 6.42
CA LEU A 19 0.02 -8.09 6.91
C LEU A 19 -1.02 -8.25 5.80
N GLY A 20 -0.74 -7.73 4.60
CA GLY A 20 -1.64 -7.84 3.45
C GLY A 20 -1.92 -9.31 3.10
N LEU A 21 -0.88 -10.12 2.96
CA LEU A 21 -1.01 -11.55 2.67
C LEU A 21 -1.79 -12.30 3.75
N ILE A 22 -1.48 -12.05 5.03
CA ILE A 22 -2.21 -12.68 6.14
C ILE A 22 -3.70 -12.34 6.08
N VAL A 23 -4.05 -11.07 5.85
CA VAL A 23 -5.46 -10.65 5.77
C VAL A 23 -6.16 -11.31 4.58
N LEU A 24 -5.51 -11.41 3.43
CA LEU A 24 -6.09 -12.05 2.25
C LEU A 24 -6.31 -13.55 2.45
N VAL A 25 -5.35 -14.26 3.04
CA VAL A 25 -5.48 -15.68 3.37
C VAL A 25 -6.65 -15.90 4.32
N ARG A 26 -6.73 -15.10 5.40
CA ARG A 26 -7.82 -15.23 6.38
C ARG A 26 -9.18 -14.88 5.78
N ALA A 27 -9.26 -13.84 4.95
CA ALA A 27 -10.49 -13.49 4.25
C ALA A 27 -10.95 -14.62 3.30
N ALA A 28 -10.02 -15.23 2.55
CA ALA A 28 -10.34 -16.35 1.66
C ALA A 28 -10.80 -17.60 2.44
N MET A 29 -10.11 -17.93 3.54
CA MET A 29 -10.52 -19.02 4.44
C MET A 29 -11.90 -18.75 5.05
N GLY A 30 -12.16 -17.53 5.49
CA GLY A 30 -13.44 -17.14 6.09
C GLY A 30 -14.62 -17.21 5.12
N LEU A 31 -14.40 -16.88 3.84
CA LEU A 31 -15.42 -17.06 2.79
C LEU A 31 -15.68 -18.53 2.49
N THR A 32 -14.62 -19.34 2.38
CA THR A 32 -14.73 -20.76 2.00
C THR A 32 -15.38 -21.58 3.11
N SER A 33 -14.99 -21.32 4.36
CA SER A 33 -15.53 -22.00 5.55
C SER A 33 -16.82 -21.37 6.09
N LYS A 34 -17.26 -20.23 5.53
CA LYS A 34 -18.36 -19.40 6.03
C LYS A 34 -18.21 -19.06 7.52
N SER A 35 -16.99 -18.75 7.94
CA SER A 35 -16.69 -18.45 9.34
C SER A 35 -17.13 -17.04 9.73
N GLU A 36 -17.33 -16.85 11.03
CA GLU A 36 -17.50 -15.52 11.61
C GLU A 36 -16.31 -14.60 11.30
N PHE A 37 -16.56 -13.28 11.35
CA PHE A 37 -15.51 -12.27 11.23
C PHE A 37 -15.04 -11.88 12.64
N THR A 38 -13.85 -12.33 13.01
CA THR A 38 -13.33 -12.25 14.37
C THR A 38 -12.64 -10.92 14.66
N ASP A 39 -12.36 -10.66 15.94
CA ASP A 39 -11.56 -9.50 16.34
C ASP A 39 -10.13 -9.55 15.79
N THR A 40 -9.59 -10.76 15.58
CA THR A 40 -8.29 -10.97 14.92
C THR A 40 -8.32 -10.46 13.48
N ASP A 41 -9.37 -10.79 12.71
CA ASP A 41 -9.53 -10.31 11.33
C ASP A 41 -9.64 -8.79 11.29
N ARG A 42 -10.39 -8.21 12.25
CA ARG A 42 -10.53 -6.76 12.42
C ARG A 42 -9.19 -6.08 12.71
N LYS A 43 -8.41 -6.62 13.65
CA LYS A 43 -7.11 -6.06 14.05
C LYS A 43 -6.07 -6.19 12.94
N LEU A 44 -6.01 -7.32 12.24
CA LEU A 44 -5.11 -7.50 11.10
C LEU A 44 -5.44 -6.50 9.98
N GLY A 45 -6.73 -6.31 9.66
CA GLY A 45 -7.16 -5.29 8.71
C GLY A 45 -6.82 -3.86 9.16
N LEU A 46 -6.92 -3.58 10.45
CA LEU A 46 -6.52 -2.28 11.03
C LEU A 46 -5.01 -2.05 10.92
N PHE A 47 -4.19 -3.05 11.29
CA PHE A 47 -2.74 -2.92 11.20
C PHE A 47 -2.27 -2.81 9.75
N PHE A 48 -2.90 -3.53 8.82
CA PHE A 48 -2.64 -3.37 7.38
C PHE A 48 -2.99 -1.96 6.89
N LEU A 49 -4.11 -1.38 7.33
CA LEU A 49 -4.44 0.01 7.03
C LEU A 49 -3.39 0.97 7.59
N ILE A 50 -3.07 0.87 8.89
CA ILE A 50 -2.13 1.77 9.57
C ILE A 50 -0.75 1.70 8.91
N SER A 51 -0.22 0.49 8.66
CA SER A 51 1.10 0.33 8.05
C SER A 51 1.17 0.96 6.67
N ASN A 52 0.12 0.85 5.86
CA ASN A 52 0.03 1.50 4.55
C ASN A 52 0.00 3.04 4.63
N HIS A 53 -0.76 3.61 5.57
CA HIS A 53 -0.78 5.06 5.77
C HIS A 53 0.57 5.58 6.27
N THR A 54 1.20 4.88 7.23
CA THR A 54 2.56 5.21 7.68
C THR A 54 3.58 5.09 6.55
N GLN A 55 3.46 4.04 5.72
CA GLN A 55 4.29 3.85 4.53
C GLN A 55 4.18 5.05 3.57
N LEU A 56 2.95 5.52 3.31
CA LEU A 56 2.73 6.70 2.48
C LEU A 56 3.32 7.96 3.08
N LEU A 57 3.15 8.21 4.37
CA LEU A 57 3.71 9.41 5.01
C LEU A 57 5.24 9.46 4.89
N ILE A 58 5.92 8.35 5.16
CA ILE A 58 7.37 8.24 4.99
C ILE A 58 7.75 8.40 3.51
N GLY A 59 6.97 7.78 2.62
CA GLY A 59 7.13 7.90 1.16
C GLY A 59 6.96 9.34 0.66
N LEU A 60 6.05 10.12 1.24
CA LEU A 60 5.85 11.53 0.93
C LEU A 60 7.02 12.38 1.40
N VAL A 61 7.59 12.11 2.58
CA VAL A 61 8.81 12.78 3.03
C VAL A 61 9.97 12.50 2.09
N LEU A 62 10.12 11.23 1.65
CA LEU A 62 11.10 10.86 0.64
C LEU A 62 10.84 11.60 -0.68
N TYR A 63 9.61 11.59 -1.18
CA TYR A 63 9.23 12.17 -2.46
C TYR A 63 9.43 13.70 -2.52
N LEU A 64 9.03 14.41 -1.46
CA LEU A 64 9.02 15.88 -1.44
C LEU A 64 10.38 16.49 -1.07
N PHE A 65 11.18 15.83 -0.22
CA PHE A 65 12.31 16.49 0.44
C PHE A 65 13.64 15.77 0.32
N LEU A 66 13.66 14.43 0.35
CA LEU A 66 14.91 13.69 0.57
C LEU A 66 15.42 12.95 -0.67
N SER A 67 14.52 12.47 -1.54
CA SER A 67 14.87 11.59 -2.66
C SER A 67 15.24 12.36 -3.91
N PRO A 68 16.33 11.98 -4.63
CA PRO A 68 16.64 12.54 -5.94
C PRO A 68 15.65 12.08 -7.02
N PHE A 69 14.90 11.00 -6.78
CA PHE A 69 13.94 10.43 -7.74
C PHE A 69 12.49 10.91 -7.53
N GLY A 70 12.26 11.77 -6.54
CA GLY A 70 10.95 12.36 -6.26
C GLY A 70 10.73 13.66 -7.03
N ILE A 71 10.26 14.70 -6.35
CA ILE A 71 10.01 16.01 -6.97
C ILE A 71 11.31 16.65 -7.50
N LYS A 72 12.45 16.36 -6.87
CA LYS A 72 13.77 16.85 -7.30
C LYS A 72 14.12 16.42 -8.73
N ALA A 73 13.65 15.25 -9.17
CA ALA A 73 13.87 14.80 -10.55
C ALA A 73 13.28 15.79 -11.57
N PHE A 74 12.12 16.40 -11.28
CA PHE A 74 11.53 17.42 -12.16
C PHE A 74 12.29 18.74 -12.13
N THR A 75 12.91 19.09 -11.00
CA THR A 75 13.79 20.25 -10.92
C THR A 75 15.07 20.06 -11.73
N ASP A 76 15.66 18.86 -11.66
CA ASP A 76 16.94 18.58 -12.31
C ASP A 76 16.79 18.30 -13.82
N PHE A 77 15.69 17.64 -14.24
CA PHE A 77 15.50 17.13 -15.61
C PHE A 77 14.27 17.69 -16.33
N GLY A 78 13.44 18.51 -15.69
CA GLY A 78 12.26 19.13 -16.31
C GLY A 78 11.30 18.10 -16.90
N SER A 79 10.84 18.34 -18.13
CA SER A 79 9.91 17.45 -18.85
C SER A 79 10.53 16.11 -19.26
N GLU A 80 11.86 15.98 -19.25
CA GLU A 80 12.54 14.73 -19.65
C GLU A 80 12.25 13.58 -18.67
N VAL A 81 11.87 13.88 -17.43
CA VAL A 81 11.38 12.90 -16.44
C VAL A 81 10.28 12.03 -17.04
N MET A 82 9.39 12.62 -17.84
CA MET A 82 8.27 11.89 -18.45
C MET A 82 8.71 10.99 -19.61
N LYS A 83 9.90 11.21 -20.20
CA LYS A 83 10.41 10.39 -21.30
C LYS A 83 11.25 9.22 -20.79
N ILE A 84 11.98 9.42 -19.69
CA ILE A 84 12.86 8.40 -19.12
C ILE A 84 12.06 7.50 -18.16
N ALA A 85 11.92 6.23 -18.52
CA ALA A 85 11.09 5.27 -17.77
C ALA A 85 11.48 5.13 -16.29
N GLU A 86 12.78 5.15 -15.98
CA GLU A 86 13.26 5.02 -14.60
C GLU A 86 12.80 6.18 -13.70
N TYR A 87 12.94 7.42 -14.18
CA TYR A 87 12.50 8.60 -13.45
C TYR A 87 10.97 8.68 -13.37
N ARG A 88 10.26 8.45 -14.48
CA ARG A 88 8.79 8.45 -14.50
C ARG A 88 8.18 7.41 -13.55
N LYS A 89 8.77 6.21 -13.49
CA LYS A 89 8.31 5.12 -12.62
C LYS A 89 8.22 5.57 -11.16
N ILE A 90 9.23 6.25 -10.64
CA ILE A 90 9.26 6.66 -9.22
C ILE A 90 8.56 7.99 -9.01
N ALA A 91 8.85 9.00 -9.85
CA ALA A 91 8.38 10.36 -9.67
C ALA A 91 6.87 10.51 -9.95
N VAL A 92 6.26 9.59 -10.71
CA VAL A 92 4.84 9.68 -11.09
C VAL A 92 4.11 8.38 -10.82
N GLU A 93 4.51 7.29 -11.46
CA GLU A 93 3.69 6.07 -11.52
C GLU A 93 3.58 5.40 -10.13
N HIS A 94 4.67 5.36 -9.38
CA HIS A 94 4.76 4.78 -8.05
C HIS A 94 3.89 5.52 -7.03
N ILE A 95 4.13 6.82 -6.85
CA ILE A 95 3.38 7.62 -5.88
C ILE A 95 1.88 7.64 -6.21
N PHE A 96 1.53 7.84 -7.48
CA PHE A 96 0.14 7.91 -7.91
C PHE A 96 -0.61 6.60 -7.68
N THR A 97 0.00 5.48 -8.09
CA THR A 97 -0.62 4.15 -7.91
C THR A 97 -0.74 3.78 -6.43
N ASN A 98 0.22 4.15 -5.59
CA ASN A 98 0.17 3.90 -4.15
C ASN A 98 -0.95 4.71 -3.47
N ILE A 99 -1.19 5.95 -3.88
CA ILE A 99 -2.33 6.74 -3.36
C ILE A 99 -3.65 6.05 -3.69
N ILE A 100 -3.83 5.56 -4.91
CA ILE A 100 -5.03 4.82 -5.32
C ILE A 100 -5.16 3.53 -4.49
N ALA A 101 -4.07 2.78 -4.33
CA ALA A 101 -4.05 1.57 -3.53
C ALA A 101 -4.51 1.82 -2.09
N ILE A 102 -3.99 2.87 -1.45
CA ILE A 102 -4.30 3.21 -0.07
C ILE A 102 -5.72 3.74 0.07
N ALA A 103 -6.22 4.47 -0.94
CA ALA A 103 -7.62 4.87 -0.99
C ALA A 103 -8.55 3.65 -1.01
N LEU A 104 -8.24 2.64 -1.85
CA LEU A 104 -9.00 1.38 -1.90
C LEU A 104 -8.95 0.63 -0.56
N ILE A 105 -7.78 0.54 0.07
CA ILE A 105 -7.62 -0.09 1.39
C ILE A 105 -8.45 0.67 2.44
N THR A 106 -8.45 1.99 2.41
CA THR A 106 -9.24 2.83 3.33
C THR A 106 -10.75 2.61 3.13
N VAL A 107 -11.21 2.51 1.89
CA VAL A 107 -12.60 2.17 1.55
C VAL A 107 -12.96 0.78 2.04
N GLY A 108 -12.11 -0.22 1.80
CA GLY A 108 -12.31 -1.60 2.26
C GLY A 108 -12.45 -1.68 3.78
N TYR A 109 -11.55 -1.01 4.52
CA TYR A 109 -11.61 -0.97 5.97
C TYR A 109 -12.88 -0.27 6.47
N SER A 110 -13.23 0.87 5.87
CA SER A 110 -14.43 1.62 6.23
C SER A 110 -15.72 0.82 5.99
N LYS A 111 -15.79 0.05 4.91
CA LYS A 111 -16.90 -0.87 4.63
C LYS A 111 -16.96 -1.99 5.67
N ASN A 112 -15.82 -2.60 6.02
CA ASN A 112 -15.77 -3.66 7.04
C ASN A 112 -16.18 -3.18 8.43
N LYS A 113 -15.79 -1.95 8.79
CA LYS A 113 -16.19 -1.33 10.06
C LYS A 113 -17.71 -1.14 10.17
N ARG A 114 -18.41 -0.91 9.06
CA ARG A 114 -19.86 -0.62 9.02
C ARG A 114 -20.73 -1.85 8.75
N ALA A 115 -20.23 -2.84 8.02
CA ALA A 115 -20.98 -4.05 7.71
C ALA A 115 -21.26 -4.86 8.98
N THR A 116 -22.40 -5.54 9.08
CA THR A 116 -22.74 -6.44 10.20
C THR A 116 -22.56 -7.92 9.84
N ASP A 117 -22.71 -8.26 8.56
CA ASP A 117 -22.56 -9.61 8.04
C ASP A 117 -21.09 -10.02 7.88
N ALA A 118 -20.72 -11.19 8.40
CA ALA A 118 -19.37 -11.72 8.38
C ALA A 118 -18.85 -12.04 6.96
N ILE A 119 -19.70 -12.63 6.11
CA ILE A 119 -19.35 -12.99 4.72
C ILE A 119 -19.08 -11.72 3.91
N VAL A 120 -19.90 -10.69 4.09
CA VAL A 120 -19.69 -9.38 3.45
C VAL A 120 -18.35 -8.76 3.88
N ARG A 121 -17.98 -8.86 5.17
CA ARG A 121 -16.69 -8.35 5.67
C ARG A 121 -15.50 -9.08 5.07
N HIS A 122 -15.55 -10.41 5.00
CA HIS A 122 -14.49 -11.21 4.38
C HIS A 122 -14.38 -10.92 2.87
N LYS A 123 -15.52 -10.79 2.17
CA LYS A 123 -15.55 -10.44 0.74
C LYS A 123 -14.95 -9.06 0.46
N ASN A 124 -15.34 -8.06 1.25
CA ASN A 124 -14.77 -6.72 1.15
C ASN A 124 -13.26 -6.72 1.42
N ALA A 125 -12.78 -7.45 2.43
CA ALA A 125 -11.35 -7.56 2.70
C ALA A 125 -10.62 -8.15 1.49
N LEU A 126 -11.11 -9.28 0.94
CA LEU A 126 -10.47 -9.94 -0.20
C LEU A 126 -10.41 -9.03 -1.44
N ILE A 127 -11.49 -8.31 -1.74
CA ILE A 127 -11.56 -7.43 -2.92
C ILE A 127 -10.72 -6.16 -2.71
N PHE A 128 -11.02 -5.36 -1.68
CA PHE A 128 -10.42 -4.03 -1.55
C PHE A 128 -8.96 -4.11 -1.11
N PHE A 129 -8.62 -4.99 -0.16
CA PHE A 129 -7.23 -5.15 0.25
C PHE A 129 -6.44 -5.91 -0.82
N GLY A 130 -7.08 -6.83 -1.56
CA GLY A 130 -6.44 -7.55 -2.67
C GLY A 130 -6.07 -6.62 -3.80
N LEU A 131 -7.03 -5.80 -4.27
CA LEU A 131 -6.77 -4.78 -5.29
C LEU A 131 -5.72 -3.77 -4.83
N GLY A 132 -5.81 -3.30 -3.57
CA GLY A 132 -4.79 -2.44 -2.99
C GLY A 132 -3.40 -3.07 -3.02
N LEU A 133 -3.26 -4.31 -2.56
CA LEU A 133 -1.98 -5.02 -2.55
C LEU A 133 -1.43 -5.25 -3.96
N ILE A 134 -2.27 -5.63 -4.93
CA ILE A 134 -1.86 -5.78 -6.33
C ILE A 134 -1.31 -4.46 -6.88
N LEU A 135 -2.00 -3.35 -6.64
CA LEU A 135 -1.56 -2.03 -7.09
C LEU A 135 -0.22 -1.63 -6.45
N LEU A 136 -0.06 -1.84 -5.13
CA LEU A 136 1.22 -1.58 -4.45
C LEU A 136 2.35 -2.36 -5.11
N LEU A 137 2.18 -3.68 -5.28
CA LEU A 137 3.18 -4.58 -5.87
C LEU A 137 3.51 -4.25 -7.33
N SER A 138 2.55 -3.71 -8.08
CA SER A 138 2.71 -3.41 -9.50
C SER A 138 3.71 -2.27 -9.79
N ARG A 139 3.89 -1.33 -8.86
CA ARG A 139 4.71 -0.13 -9.07
C ARG A 139 5.91 -0.01 -8.15
N ILE A 140 6.34 -1.11 -7.56
CA ILE A 140 7.55 -1.12 -6.73
C ILE A 140 8.79 -1.03 -7.63
N PRO A 141 9.75 -0.17 -7.28
CA PRO A 141 11.08 -0.22 -7.89
C PRO A 141 11.86 -1.41 -7.33
N TRP A 142 11.49 -2.63 -7.73
CA TRP A 142 12.11 -3.89 -7.27
C TRP A 142 13.62 -3.94 -7.46
N ASP A 143 14.11 -3.28 -8.51
CA ASP A 143 15.52 -3.08 -8.84
C ASP A 143 16.27 -2.21 -7.81
N LYS A 144 15.54 -1.44 -7.01
CA LYS A 144 16.07 -0.50 -6.02
C LYS A 144 15.68 -0.88 -4.59
N LEU A 145 15.25 -2.12 -4.37
CA LEU A 145 14.89 -2.63 -3.04
C LEU A 145 16.14 -2.81 -2.21
#